data_AF-A0A1Q8A497-F1
#
_entry.id   AF-A0A1Q8A497-F1
#
_cell.length_a   1.000
_cell.length_b   1.000
_cell.length_c   1.000
_cell.angle_alpha   90.00
_cell.angle_beta   90.00
_cell.angle_gamma   90.00
#
_symmetry.space_group_name_H-M   'P 1'
#
loop_
_entity.id
_entity.type
_entity.pdbx_description
1 polymer ?
#
loop_
_entity_poly.entity_id
_entity_poly.type
_entity_poly.pdbx_seq_one_letter_code
_entity_poly.pdbx_strand_id
1 'polypeptide(L)'
;MTVETSQVSSPTNLTLNIRNYGTMSVGLAAYSVTYNSNQYTKTNWTGPTINTNQIAAVNILIDGSAFTFQSRNTYTIVVTTARNNIFTFTVTA
;
A
#
# COMPACT_ATOMS: atom_id res chain seq x y z
N MET A 1 -2.69 1.12 11.51
CA MET A 1 -3.47 0.74 10.32
C MET A 1 -3.30 -0.74 10.09
N THR A 2 -4.26 -1.38 9.43
CA THR A 2 -4.20 -2.79 9.03
C THR A 2 -4.71 -2.94 7.61
N VAL A 3 -4.22 -3.94 6.88
CA VAL A 3 -4.79 -4.36 5.60
C VAL A 3 -5.86 -5.41 5.89
N GLU A 4 -7.09 -5.16 5.46
CA GLU A 4 -8.22 -6.07 5.60
C GLU A 4 -8.23 -7.07 4.44
N THR A 5 -7.97 -6.60 3.21
CA THR A 5 -7.86 -7.44 2.02
C THR A 5 -6.82 -6.88 1.05
N SER A 6 -6.23 -7.76 0.24
CA SER A 6 -5.35 -7.42 -0.88
C SER A 6 -5.78 -8.18 -2.13
N GLN A 7 -5.71 -7.52 -3.29
CA GLN A 7 -6.05 -8.12 -4.58
C GLN A 7 -5.19 -7.54 -5.68
N VAL A 8 -4.68 -8.41 -6.56
CA VAL A 8 -4.06 -7.98 -7.83
C VAL A 8 -5.15 -7.55 -8.80
N SER A 9 -5.21 -6.25 -9.06
CA SER A 9 -6.15 -5.64 -10.01
C SER A 9 -5.60 -5.62 -11.43
N SER A 10 -4.26 -5.53 -11.57
CA SER A 10 -3.52 -5.74 -12.81
C SER A 10 -2.06 -6.09 -12.50
N PRO A 11 -1.23 -6.51 -13.48
CA PRO A 11 0.20 -6.76 -13.25
C PRO A 11 0.98 -5.57 -12.66
N THR A 12 0.45 -4.35 -12.72
CA THR A 12 1.06 -3.13 -12.17
C THR A 12 0.21 -2.44 -11.10
N ASN A 13 -0.93 -3.02 -10.69
CA ASN A 13 -1.80 -2.46 -9.67
C ASN A 13 -2.20 -3.51 -8.63
N LEU A 14 -1.80 -3.29 -7.39
CA LEU A 14 -2.27 -4.04 -6.22
C LEU A 14 -3.22 -3.15 -5.42
N THR A 15 -4.46 -3.59 -5.26
CA THR A 15 -5.46 -2.88 -4.46
C THR A 15 -5.48 -3.43 -3.04
N LEU A 16 -5.29 -2.54 -2.05
CA LEU A 16 -5.36 -2.84 -0.63
C LEU A 16 -6.58 -2.16 -0.02
N ASN A 17 -7.38 -2.89 0.75
CA ASN A 17 -8.37 -2.26 1.63
C ASN A 17 -7.72 -2.04 2.99
N ILE A 18 -7.41 -0.78 3.31
CA ILE A 18 -6.70 -0.41 4.54
C ILE A 18 -7.70 0.20 5.53
N ARG A 19 -7.71 -0.31 6.76
CA ARG A 19 -8.48 0.25 7.88
C ARG A 19 -7.60 1.12 8.78
N ASN A 20 -8.11 2.30 9.12
CA ASN A 20 -7.49 3.19 10.10
C ASN A 20 -8.12 3.02 11.49
N TYR A 21 -7.49 2.22 12.35
CA TYR A 21 -7.85 2.11 13.77
C TYR A 21 -7.27 3.22 14.67
N GLY A 22 -6.57 4.21 14.11
CA GLY A 22 -6.03 5.34 14.86
C GLY A 22 -7.10 6.36 15.24
N THR A 23 -6.77 7.22 16.20
CA THR A 23 -7.69 8.25 16.73
C THR A 23 -7.82 9.50 15.84
N MET A 24 -7.05 9.57 14.76
CA MET A 24 -7.05 10.70 13.82
C MET A 24 -7.14 10.21 12.38
N SER A 25 -7.70 11.07 11.53
CA SER A 25 -7.66 10.88 10.07
C SER A 25 -6.22 10.94 9.55
N VAL A 26 -5.90 10.11 8.56
CA VAL A 26 -4.54 9.98 8.03
C VAL A 26 -4.53 10.03 6.50
N GLY A 27 -3.81 11.01 5.95
CA GLY A 27 -3.46 11.05 4.53
C GLY A 27 -2.23 10.22 4.22
N LEU A 28 -2.27 9.43 3.16
CA LEU A 28 -1.12 8.65 2.68
C LEU A 28 -0.33 9.46 1.64
N ALA A 29 1.01 9.44 1.72
CA ALA A 29 1.87 10.37 0.97
C ALA A 29 3.01 9.68 0.18
N ALA A 30 3.41 8.47 0.58
CA ALA A 30 4.38 7.67 -0.15
C ALA A 30 4.17 6.18 0.14
N TYR A 31 4.71 5.33 -0.72
CA TYR A 31 4.84 3.90 -0.43
C TYR A 31 6.08 3.31 -1.09
N SER A 32 6.52 2.17 -0.56
CA SER A 32 7.43 1.27 -1.24
C SER A 32 6.89 -0.15 -1.20
N VAL A 33 7.27 -0.94 -2.21
CA VAL A 33 6.89 -2.34 -2.37
C VAL A 33 8.18 -3.12 -2.58
N THR A 34 8.36 -4.16 -1.78
CA THR A 34 9.49 -5.07 -1.89
C THR A 34 8.99 -6.47 -2.23
N TYR A 35 9.63 -7.11 -3.23
CA TYR A 35 9.37 -8.47 -3.66
C TYR A 35 10.66 -9.14 -4.16
N ASN A 36 11.05 -10.27 -3.55
CA ASN A 36 12.24 -11.05 -3.93
C ASN A 36 13.50 -10.18 -4.18
N SER A 37 13.87 -9.37 -3.19
CA SER A 37 15.00 -8.42 -3.24
C SER A 37 14.85 -7.23 -4.20
N ASN A 38 13.83 -7.20 -5.05
CA ASN A 38 13.48 -6.02 -5.84
C ASN A 38 12.64 -5.05 -5.01
N GLN A 39 12.79 -3.76 -5.28
CA GLN A 39 12.02 -2.71 -4.64
C GLN A 39 11.53 -1.70 -5.67
N TYR A 40 10.30 -1.24 -5.48
CA TYR A 40 9.74 -0.06 -6.12
C TYR A 40 9.36 0.96 -5.05
N THR A 41 9.63 2.24 -5.28
CA THR A 41 9.27 3.31 -4.35
C THR A 41 8.56 4.44 -5.08
N LYS A 42 7.45 4.90 -4.53
CA LYS A 42 6.72 6.09 -4.98
C LYS A 42 6.72 7.15 -3.89
N THR A 43 7.47 8.22 -4.13
CA THR A 43 7.44 9.45 -3.31
C THR A 43 6.45 10.45 -3.89
N ASN A 44 6.01 11.42 -3.08
CA ASN A 44 5.09 12.49 -3.48
C ASN A 44 3.77 11.98 -4.09
N TRP A 45 3.26 10.87 -3.57
CA TRP A 45 2.00 10.29 -4.00
C TRP A 45 0.84 11.02 -3.30
N THR A 46 -0.16 11.45 -4.08
CA THR A 46 -1.42 11.97 -3.52
C THR A 46 -2.34 10.80 -3.21
N GLY A 47 -2.07 10.11 -2.10
CA GLY A 47 -2.87 8.98 -1.64
C GLY A 47 -4.19 9.41 -0.99
N PRO A 48 -5.09 8.44 -0.71
CA PRO A 48 -6.34 8.74 -0.04
C PRO A 48 -6.10 9.17 1.42
N THR A 49 -7.07 9.91 1.94
CA THR A 49 -7.21 10.18 3.37
C THR A 49 -8.15 9.16 3.98
N ILE A 50 -7.69 8.44 5.00
CA ILE A 50 -8.47 7.42 5.70
C ILE A 50 -8.89 7.97 7.06
N ASN A 51 -10.18 8.28 7.20
CA ASN A 51 -10.76 8.72 8.46
C ASN A 51 -10.71 7.63 9.54
N THR A 52 -10.81 8.03 10.80
CA THR A 52 -10.85 7.10 11.94
C THR A 52 -11.96 6.06 11.78
N ASN A 53 -11.60 4.81 12.02
CA ASN A 53 -12.43 3.61 11.89
C ASN A 53 -13.05 3.40 10.50
N GLN A 54 -12.51 4.02 9.45
CA GLN A 54 -12.93 3.82 8.07
C GLN A 54 -11.96 2.91 7.32
N ILE A 55 -12.48 2.28 6.26
CA ILE A 55 -11.71 1.54 5.27
C ILE A 55 -11.61 2.39 4.00
N ALA A 56 -10.44 2.42 3.38
CA ALA A 56 -10.27 2.96 2.04
C ALA A 56 -9.62 1.92 1.12
N ALA A 57 -10.07 1.89 -0.13
CA ALA A 57 -9.37 1.18 -1.20
C ALA A 57 -8.16 2.00 -1.65
N VAL A 58 -6.98 1.40 -1.56
CA VAL A 58 -5.70 2.02 -1.86
C VAL A 58 -5.05 1.29 -3.02
N ASN A 59 -4.83 2.00 -4.13
CA ASN A 59 -4.15 1.44 -5.29
C ASN A 59 -2.64 1.68 -5.19
N ILE A 60 -1.89 0.58 -5.12
CA ILE A 60 -0.44 0.57 -5.12
C ILE A 60 0.00 0.26 -6.55
N LEU A 61 0.51 1.29 -7.23
CA LEU A 61 0.92 1.23 -8.63
C LEU A 61 2.43 1.10 -8.74
N ILE A 62 2.90 0.20 -9.60
CA ILE A 62 4.33 0.06 -9.92
C ILE A 62 4.56 0.30 -11.40
N ASP A 63 5.80 0.56 -11.81
CA ASP A 63 6.15 0.74 -13.23
C ASP A 63 6.25 -0.59 -14.00
N GLY A 64 6.31 -1.72 -13.29
CA GLY A 64 6.41 -3.06 -13.88
C GLY A 64 7.82 -3.46 -14.35
N SER A 65 8.83 -2.63 -14.10
CA SER A 65 10.20 -2.82 -14.62
C SER A 65 10.99 -3.87 -13.86
N ALA A 66 11.06 -3.77 -12.53
CA ALA A 66 11.78 -4.69 -11.67
C ALA A 66 10.98 -5.96 -11.35
N PHE A 67 9.66 -5.84 -11.27
CA PHE A 67 8.73 -6.95 -11.05
C PHE A 67 7.30 -6.53 -11.44
N THR A 68 6.42 -7.52 -11.54
CA THR A 68 4.96 -7.32 -11.66
C THR A 68 4.24 -8.01 -10.51
N PHE A 69 3.04 -7.53 -10.20
CA PHE A 69 2.16 -8.19 -9.25
C PHE A 69 1.59 -9.49 -9.86
N GLN A 70 1.56 -10.55 -9.06
CA GLN A 70 0.98 -11.84 -9.39
C GLN A 70 0.23 -12.36 -8.16
N SER A 71 -0.94 -12.97 -8.38
CA SER A 71 -1.72 -13.57 -7.31
C SER A 71 -0.93 -14.67 -6.60
N ARG A 72 -1.20 -14.86 -5.30
CA ARG A 72 -0.57 -15.83 -4.40
C ARG A 72 0.88 -15.53 -4.01
N ASN A 73 1.48 -14.46 -4.55
CA ASN A 73 2.77 -13.98 -4.09
C ASN A 73 2.61 -13.06 -2.87
N THR A 74 3.68 -12.99 -2.06
CA THR A 74 3.71 -12.15 -0.86
C THR A 74 4.57 -10.92 -1.11
N TYR A 75 4.03 -9.76 -0.76
CA TYR A 75 4.65 -8.45 -0.95
C TYR A 75 4.79 -7.74 0.39
N THR A 76 5.93 -7.09 0.62
CA THR A 76 6.10 -6.18 1.76
C THR A 76 5.86 -4.76 1.29
N ILE A 77 4.90 -4.08 1.90
CA ILE A 77 4.45 -2.75 1.51
C ILE A 77 4.68 -1.82 2.70
N VAL A 78 5.47 -0.79 2.49
CA VAL A 78 5.67 0.28 3.47
C VAL A 78 4.88 1.48 2.99
N VAL A 79 4.00 2.02 3.81
CA VAL A 79 3.24 3.23 3.52
C VAL A 79 3.66 4.32 4.49
N THR A 80 4.04 5.48 3.95
CA THR A 80 4.35 6.68 4.71
C THR A 80 3.20 7.67 4.59
N THR A 81 2.77 8.18 5.73
CA THR A 81 1.69 9.16 5.82
C THR A 81 2.20 10.59 5.58
N ALA A 82 1.30 11.53 5.31
CA ALA A 82 1.61 12.96 5.20
C ALA A 82 2.22 13.56 6.48
N ARG A 83 2.11 12.86 7.62
CA ARG A 83 2.72 13.24 8.90
C ARG A 83 3.97 12.41 9.23
N ASN A 84 4.56 11.75 8.24
CA ASN A 84 5.78 10.92 8.36
C ASN A 84 5.67 9.70 9.28
N ASN A 85 4.46 9.29 9.69
CA ASN A 85 4.26 7.98 10.30
C ASN A 85 4.43 6.89 9.23
N ILE A 86 5.06 5.78 9.61
CA ILE A 86 5.36 4.65 8.74
C ILE A 86 4.55 3.44 9.19
N PHE A 87 3.91 2.77 8.23
CA PHE A 87 3.21 1.51 8.45
C PHE A 87 3.75 0.46 7.49
N THR A 88 4.09 -0.72 8.00
CA THR A 88 4.56 -1.85 7.19
C THR A 88 3.50 -2.94 7.17
N PHE A 89 3.22 -3.45 5.99
CA PHE A 89 2.27 -4.52 5.74
C PHE A 89 2.96 -5.65 4.98
N THR A 90 2.67 -6.89 5.35
CA THR A 90 2.99 -8.06 4.54
C THR A 90 1.67 -8.61 4.03
N VAL A 91 1.49 -8.61 2.71
CA VAL A 91 0.22 -8.98 2.08
C VAL A 91 0.43 -10.09 1.08
N THR A 92 -0.51 -11.03 1.02
CA THR A 92 -0.56 -12.05 -0.03
C THR A 92 -1.63 -11.66 -1.04
N ALA A 93 -1.22 -11.58 -2.29
CA ALA A 93 -1.99 -11.12 -3.45
C ALA A 93 -3.07 -12.09 -3.93
#